data_AF-A0A537IWB7-F1
#
_entry.id   AF-A0A537IWB7-F1
#
_cell.length_a   1.000
_cell.length_b   1.000
_cell.length_c   1.000
_cell.angle_alpha   90.00
_cell.angle_beta   90.00
_cell.angle_gamma   90.00
#
_symmetry.space_group_name_H-M   'P 1'
#
loop_
_entity.id
_entity.type
_entity.pdbx_description
1 polymer ?
#
loop_
_entity_poly.entity_id
_entity_poly.type
_entity_poly.pdbx_seq_one_letter_code
_entity_poly.pdbx_strand_id
1 'polypeptide(L)'
;MDTSLRDFYWRYARGIEKYDSTQYEVKIPATTPETFSDSEKTNLENLHAYELTFSNKGGLVMPIIIEWTYKDGTKEVDRIPAQVWRANENKVIKTFIKNKEVESVKLDPYRETADIDENNNTWHGIPAPSKFTVFKQRAAAPRAQQQTGPNPMQKAQEKKGF
;
A
#
# COMPACT_ATOMS: atom_id res chain seq x y z
N MET A 1 21.25 67.28 5.23
CA MET A 1 19.86 66.86 5.54
C MET A 1 19.78 66.63 7.03
N ASP A 2 19.10 67.52 7.75
CA ASP A 2 18.98 67.49 9.20
C ASP A 2 18.23 66.22 9.66
N THR A 3 18.84 65.46 10.55
CA THR A 3 18.29 64.20 11.09
C THR A 3 17.56 64.38 12.42
N SER A 4 17.60 65.58 13.01
CA SER A 4 16.98 65.87 14.32
C SER A 4 15.45 65.87 14.31
N LEU A 5 14.83 66.05 13.15
CA LEU A 5 13.37 66.06 12.96
C LEU A 5 12.76 64.66 12.75
N ARG A 6 13.57 63.59 12.82
CA ARG A 6 13.10 62.22 12.59
C ARG A 6 12.58 61.62 13.90
N ASP A 7 11.30 61.86 14.16
CA ASP A 7 10.59 61.30 15.31
C ASP A 7 10.20 59.82 15.12
N PHE A 8 9.78 59.15 16.19
CA PHE A 8 9.34 57.74 16.25
C PHE A 8 8.35 57.40 15.13
N TYR A 9 7.31 58.22 14.94
CA TYR A 9 6.29 57.98 13.92
C TYR A 9 6.85 57.96 12.48
N TRP A 10 7.89 58.76 12.21
CA TRP A 10 8.55 58.79 10.91
C TRP A 10 9.36 57.51 10.64
N ARG A 11 9.96 56.93 11.69
CA ARG A 11 10.76 55.69 11.61
C ARG A 11 9.86 54.45 11.59
N TYR A 12 8.79 54.43 12.38
CA TYR A 12 7.78 53.37 12.42
C TYR A 12 7.03 53.22 11.09
N ALA A 13 6.52 54.33 10.52
CA ALA A 13 5.81 54.30 9.24
C ALA A 13 6.68 53.80 8.06
N ARG A 14 8.02 53.88 8.19
CA ARG A 14 8.99 53.41 7.20
C ARG A 14 9.55 52.03 7.52
N GLY A 15 9.01 51.33 8.52
CA GLY A 15 9.46 50.00 8.93
C GLY A 15 10.90 49.94 9.46
N ILE A 16 11.46 51.08 9.86
CA ILE A 16 12.83 51.17 10.39
C ILE A 16 12.86 50.71 11.86
N GLU A 17 11.79 50.99 12.60
CA GLU A 17 11.59 50.48 13.95
C GLU A 17 10.76 49.20 13.93
N LYS A 18 11.33 48.11 14.44
CA LYS A 18 10.61 46.85 14.66
C LYS A 18 9.83 46.97 15.97
N TYR A 19 8.51 46.91 15.89
CA TYR A 19 7.64 46.82 17.07
C TYR A 19 7.40 45.34 17.39
N ASP A 20 8.04 44.87 18.46
CA ASP A 20 7.73 43.54 19.01
C ASP A 20 6.52 43.70 19.93
N SER A 21 5.37 43.16 19.50
CA SER A 21 4.11 43.24 20.24
C SER A 21 4.03 42.28 21.42
N THR A 22 5.06 41.46 21.64
CA THR A 22 5.06 40.46 22.72
C THR A 22 5.56 41.08 24.03
N GLN A 23 4.68 41.13 25.04
CA GLN A 23 5.01 41.66 26.39
C GLN A 23 5.76 40.64 27.27
N TYR A 24 6.02 39.45 26.75
CA TYR A 24 6.62 38.33 27.47
C TYR A 24 7.63 37.63 26.56
N GLU A 25 8.82 37.37 27.09
CA GLU A 25 9.77 36.48 26.42
C GLU A 25 9.17 35.07 26.36
N VAL A 26 8.79 34.63 25.16
CA VAL A 26 8.49 33.22 24.92
C VAL A 26 9.81 32.46 24.97
N LYS A 27 10.22 32.07 26.18
CA LYS A 27 11.24 31.04 26.35
C LYS A 27 10.62 29.75 25.86
N ILE A 28 10.75 29.47 24.56
CA ILE A 28 10.56 28.11 24.05
C ILE A 28 11.66 27.32 24.75
N PRO A 29 11.35 26.44 25.72
CA PRO A 29 12.39 25.57 26.25
C PRO A 29 12.93 24.84 25.02
N ALA A 30 14.23 24.97 24.77
CA ALA A 30 14.86 24.17 23.76
C ALA A 30 14.66 22.72 24.21
N THR A 31 13.63 22.06 23.67
CA THR A 31 13.50 20.63 23.77
C THR A 31 14.74 20.11 23.08
N THR A 32 15.77 19.80 23.86
CA THR A 32 16.88 18.97 23.40
C THR A 32 16.23 17.76 22.77
N PRO A 33 16.38 17.53 21.44
CA PRO A 33 15.83 16.35 20.84
C PRO A 33 16.43 15.17 21.61
N GLU A 34 15.58 14.44 22.32
CA GLU A 34 16.04 13.28 23.07
C GLU A 34 16.72 12.35 22.08
N THR A 35 18.03 12.23 22.21
CA THR A 35 18.80 11.35 21.35
C THR A 35 18.51 9.94 21.81
N PHE A 36 17.89 9.14 20.95
CA PHE A 36 17.67 7.73 21.21
C PHE A 36 18.98 7.06 21.69
N SER A 37 18.89 6.30 22.77
CA SER A 37 19.99 5.45 23.22
C SER A 37 20.35 4.44 22.12
N ASP A 38 21.59 3.92 22.14
CA ASP A 38 22.03 3.00 21.08
C ASP A 38 21.17 1.74 21.00
N SER A 39 20.63 1.27 22.14
CA SER A 39 19.66 0.18 22.20
C SER A 39 18.31 0.52 21.54
N GLU A 40 17.83 1.75 21.63
CA GLU A 40 16.59 2.18 21.00
C GLU A 40 16.76 2.30 19.48
N LYS A 41 17.94 2.75 19.02
CA LYS A 41 18.27 2.79 17.59
C LYS A 41 18.29 1.38 16.96
N THR A 42 18.86 0.38 17.64
CA THR A 42 18.90 -1.00 17.10
C THR A 42 17.50 -1.62 17.00
N ASN A 43 16.60 -1.27 17.93
CA ASN A 43 15.21 -1.72 17.82
C ASN A 43 14.52 -1.07 16.61
N LEU A 44 14.72 0.23 16.38
CA LEU A 44 14.17 0.97 15.24
C LEU A 44 14.69 0.47 13.88
N GLU A 45 15.94 -0.02 13.81
CA GLU A 45 16.51 -0.58 12.58
C GLU A 45 15.77 -1.83 12.06
N ASN A 46 15.12 -2.58 12.95
CA ASN A 46 14.34 -3.78 12.60
C ASN A 46 12.86 -3.47 12.32
N LEU A 47 12.45 -2.21 12.39
CA LEU A 47 11.07 -1.79 12.09
C LEU A 47 10.97 -1.35 10.63
N HIS A 48 10.04 -1.97 9.91
CA HIS A 48 9.69 -1.60 8.54
C HIS A 48 8.41 -0.77 8.54
N ALA A 49 8.51 0.47 8.07
CA ALA A 49 7.36 1.36 7.92
C ALA A 49 6.84 1.32 6.48
N TYR A 50 5.54 1.10 6.33
CA TYR A 50 4.84 1.07 5.05
C TYR A 50 3.71 2.10 5.05
N GLU A 51 3.65 2.95 4.04
CA GLU A 51 2.54 3.88 3.85
C GLU A 51 1.67 3.41 2.68
N LEU A 52 0.39 3.17 2.94
CA LEU A 52 -0.57 2.78 1.91
C LEU A 52 -1.58 3.90 1.72
N THR A 53 -1.83 4.22 0.45
CA THR A 53 -2.84 5.18 0.03
C THR A 53 -3.97 4.44 -0.65
N PHE A 54 -5.18 4.58 -0.09
CA PHE A 54 -6.41 4.02 -0.63
C PHE A 54 -7.25 5.12 -1.24
N SER A 55 -7.89 4.82 -2.36
CA SER A 55 -8.86 5.71 -3.02
C SER A 55 -10.18 5.00 -3.15
N ASN A 56 -11.25 5.63 -2.68
CA ASN A 56 -12.61 5.14 -2.88
C ASN A 56 -13.10 5.58 -4.27
N LYS A 57 -13.35 4.60 -5.14
CA LYS A 57 -13.95 4.83 -6.46
C LYS A 57 -15.36 4.24 -6.45
N GLY A 58 -16.36 5.11 -6.35
CA GLY A 58 -17.77 4.69 -6.35
C GLY A 58 -18.61 5.22 -5.18
N GLY A 59 -17.99 5.89 -4.20
CA GLY A 59 -18.71 6.59 -3.13
C GLY A 59 -19.38 5.67 -2.11
N LEU A 60 -19.07 4.37 -2.14
CA LEU A 60 -19.54 3.41 -1.14
C LEU A 60 -18.46 3.22 -0.09
N VAL A 61 -18.73 3.62 1.16
CA VAL A 61 -17.78 3.42 2.26
C VAL A 61 -17.75 1.95 2.67
N MET A 62 -16.58 1.31 2.55
CA MET A 62 -16.37 -0.10 2.89
C MET A 62 -15.20 -0.26 3.86
N PRO A 63 -15.17 -1.34 4.68
CA PRO A 63 -13.97 -1.68 5.44
C PRO A 63 -12.83 -2.03 4.49
N ILE A 64 -11.59 -1.68 4.87
CA ILE A 64 -10.39 -2.01 4.10
C ILE A 64 -9.76 -3.23 4.76
N ILE A 65 -9.66 -4.34 4.02
CA ILE A 65 -9.07 -5.59 4.51
C ILE A 65 -7.76 -5.81 3.75
N ILE A 66 -6.66 -5.94 4.47
CA ILE A 66 -5.32 -6.04 3.89
C ILE A 66 -4.71 -7.34 4.35
N GLU A 67 -4.22 -8.14 3.40
CA GLU A 67 -3.35 -9.28 3.68
C GLU A 67 -1.91 -8.90 3.37
N TRP A 68 -1.06 -9.02 4.40
CA TRP A 68 0.38 -8.92 4.31
C TRP A 68 0.95 -10.32 4.12
N THR A 69 1.77 -10.50 3.09
CA THR A 69 2.62 -11.68 2.95
C THR A 69 4.06 -11.24 3.17
N TYR A 70 4.71 -11.83 4.17
CA TYR A 70 6.09 -11.53 4.54
C TYR A 70 7.07 -12.44 3.81
N LYS A 71 8.35 -12.03 3.73
CA LYS A 71 9.41 -12.83 3.09
C LYS A 71 9.66 -14.21 3.75
N ASP A 72 9.24 -14.38 4.99
CA ASP A 72 9.30 -15.67 5.70
C ASP A 72 8.12 -16.61 5.35
N GLY A 73 7.21 -16.16 4.48
CA GLY A 73 6.01 -16.89 4.08
C GLY A 73 4.83 -16.76 5.06
N THR A 74 5.00 -16.04 6.17
CA THR A 74 3.90 -15.79 7.11
C THR A 74 2.91 -14.78 6.53
N LYS A 75 1.63 -14.93 6.90
CA LYS A 75 0.54 -14.06 6.46
C LYS A 75 -0.12 -13.41 7.66
N GLU A 76 -0.46 -12.13 7.51
CA GLU A 76 -1.17 -11.35 8.52
C GLU A 76 -2.29 -10.57 7.86
N VAL A 77 -3.48 -10.56 8.48
CA VAL A 77 -4.65 -9.86 7.95
C VAL A 77 -5.00 -8.70 8.87
N ASP A 78 -4.90 -7.49 8.35
CA ASP A 78 -5.33 -6.26 9.01
C ASP A 78 -6.70 -5.84 8.50
N ARG A 79 -7.67 -5.72 9.41
CA ARG A 79 -9.03 -5.22 9.11
C ARG A 79 -9.18 -3.80 9.63
N ILE A 80 -9.48 -2.89 8.72
CA ILE A 80 -9.68 -1.47 9.02
C ILE A 80 -11.16 -1.16 8.87
N PRO A 81 -11.81 -0.65 9.93
CA PRO A 81 -13.22 -0.33 9.88
C PRO A 81 -13.50 0.82 8.92
N ALA A 82 -14.70 0.87 8.35
CA ALA A 82 -15.13 1.93 7.43
C ALA A 82 -15.12 3.35 8.06
N GLN A 83 -14.93 3.46 9.37
CA GLN A 83 -14.82 4.75 10.06
C GLN A 83 -13.65 5.61 9.56
N VAL A 84 -12.62 5.02 8.94
CA VAL A 84 -11.48 5.76 8.38
C VAL A 84 -11.90 6.75 7.28
N TRP A 85 -13.03 6.50 6.61
CA TRP A 85 -13.57 7.36 5.57
C TRP A 85 -14.24 8.64 6.12
N ARG A 86 -14.44 8.77 7.44
CA ARG A 86 -15.08 9.96 8.05
C ARG A 86 -14.25 11.23 7.94
N ALA A 87 -12.92 11.10 7.96
CA ALA A 87 -12.02 12.25 7.81
C ALA A 87 -11.90 12.67 6.35
N ASN A 88 -11.88 11.69 5.43
CA ASN A 88 -11.85 11.91 4.00
C ASN A 88 -12.44 10.69 3.28
N GLU A 89 -13.56 10.89 2.60
CA GLU A 89 -14.32 9.81 1.94
C GLU A 89 -13.64 9.33 0.64
N ASN A 90 -12.84 10.18 0.01
CA ASN A 90 -12.22 9.89 -1.29
C ASN A 90 -10.85 9.22 -1.15
N LYS A 91 -10.08 9.59 -0.13
CA LYS A 91 -8.68 9.17 0.03
C LYS A 91 -8.35 8.92 1.50
N VAL A 92 -7.80 7.74 1.79
CA VAL A 92 -7.29 7.38 3.12
C VAL A 92 -5.82 7.03 2.99
N ILE A 93 -4.98 7.67 3.79
CA ILE A 93 -3.55 7.35 3.92
C ILE A 93 -3.37 6.72 5.28
N LYS A 94 -2.77 5.53 5.32
CA LYS A 94 -2.48 4.84 6.58
C LYS A 94 -1.08 4.27 6.57
N THR A 95 -0.37 4.52 7.67
CA THR A 95 0.97 4.02 7.91
C THR A 95 0.91 2.77 8.80
N PHE A 96 1.69 1.76 8.45
CA PHE A 96 1.82 0.51 9.17
C PHE A 96 3.27 0.31 9.54
N ILE A 97 3.50 -0.08 10.79
CA ILE A 97 4.83 -0.43 11.30
C ILE A 97 4.82 -1.94 11.52
N LYS A 98 5.69 -2.66 10.82
CA LYS A 98 5.83 -4.11 10.93
C LYS A 98 7.26 -4.45 11.34
N ASN A 99 7.41 -5.55 12.09
CA ASN A 99 8.72 -6.06 12.51
C ASN A 99 9.38 -6.94 11.46
N LYS A 100 8.70 -7.19 10.33
CA LYS A 100 9.12 -8.10 9.27
C LYS A 100 8.99 -7.42 7.92
N GLU A 101 9.91 -7.75 7.02
CA GLU A 101 9.87 -7.26 5.65
C GLU A 101 8.73 -7.91 4.86
N VAL A 102 7.87 -7.07 4.28
CA VAL A 102 6.72 -7.46 3.46
C VAL A 102 7.18 -7.77 2.04
N GLU A 103 6.76 -8.92 1.51
CA GLU A 103 6.99 -9.34 0.12
C GLU A 103 5.85 -8.90 -0.80
N SER A 104 4.60 -9.12 -0.39
CA SER A 104 3.43 -8.71 -1.17
C SER A 104 2.28 -8.27 -0.29
N VAL A 105 1.47 -7.37 -0.84
CA VAL A 105 0.26 -6.87 -0.19
C VAL A 105 -0.92 -7.14 -1.09
N LYS A 106 -1.98 -7.71 -0.53
CA LYS A 106 -3.24 -7.94 -1.22
C LYS A 106 -4.39 -7.23 -0.50
N LEU A 107 -5.12 -6.40 -1.23
CA LEU A 107 -6.37 -5.80 -0.81
C LEU A 107 -7.51 -6.81 -1.01
N ASP A 108 -8.34 -6.96 0.02
CA ASP A 108 -9.49 -7.85 0.09
C ASP A 108 -9.22 -9.31 -0.37
N PRO A 109 -8.43 -10.09 0.39
CA PRO A 109 -8.14 -11.48 0.06
C PRO A 109 -9.39 -12.38 0.03
N TYR A 110 -10.44 -12.02 0.79
CA TYR A 110 -11.65 -12.82 0.98
C TYR A 110 -12.81 -12.42 0.06
N ARG A 111 -12.65 -11.36 -0.73
CA ARG A 111 -13.69 -10.82 -1.62
C ARG A 111 -14.96 -10.43 -0.84
N GLU A 112 -14.76 -9.83 0.33
CA GLU A 112 -15.83 -9.32 1.19
C GLU A 112 -16.33 -7.95 0.70
N THR A 113 -15.54 -7.24 -0.11
CA THR A 113 -15.86 -5.92 -0.66
C THR A 113 -16.38 -6.03 -2.08
N ALA A 114 -17.29 -5.12 -2.45
CA ALA A 114 -17.90 -5.06 -3.78
C ALA A 114 -16.98 -4.34 -4.78
N ASP A 115 -15.73 -4.80 -4.91
CA ASP A 115 -14.79 -4.27 -5.90
C ASP A 115 -14.92 -5.00 -7.24
N ILE A 116 -14.87 -4.23 -8.33
CA ILE A 116 -14.99 -4.72 -9.70
C ILE A 116 -13.64 -5.01 -10.35
N ASP A 117 -12.54 -4.44 -9.83
CA ASP A 117 -11.21 -4.54 -10.45
C ASP A 117 -10.17 -5.14 -9.51
N GLU A 118 -10.18 -6.47 -9.41
CA GLU A 118 -9.20 -7.23 -8.62
C GLU A 118 -7.75 -7.10 -9.14
N ASN A 119 -7.53 -6.58 -10.36
CA ASN A 119 -6.19 -6.50 -10.94
C ASN A 119 -5.32 -5.43 -10.27
N ASN A 120 -5.94 -4.43 -9.66
CA ASN A 120 -5.24 -3.33 -8.98
C ASN A 120 -5.08 -3.57 -7.46
N ASN A 121 -5.61 -4.69 -6.95
CA ASN A 121 -5.64 -5.01 -5.53
C ASN A 121 -4.35 -5.67 -5.01
N THR A 122 -3.32 -5.81 -5.83
CA THR A 122 -2.07 -6.45 -5.41
C THR A 122 -0.87 -5.56 -5.67
N TRP A 123 -0.05 -5.36 -4.64
CA TRP A 123 1.27 -4.75 -4.74
C TRP A 123 2.32 -5.85 -4.64
N HIS A 124 3.23 -5.91 -5.61
CA HIS A 124 4.19 -7.01 -5.85
C HIS A 124 3.56 -8.40 -6.08
N GLY A 125 2.29 -8.45 -6.51
CA GLY A 125 1.64 -9.71 -6.89
C GLY A 125 2.09 -10.23 -8.25
N ILE A 126 2.11 -11.56 -8.41
CA ILE A 126 2.22 -12.21 -9.72
C ILE A 126 0.94 -11.84 -10.50
N PRO A 127 1.03 -11.29 -11.73
CA PRO A 127 -0.15 -10.93 -12.49
C PRO A 127 -1.03 -12.16 -12.69
N ALA A 128 -2.35 -11.98 -12.54
CA ALA A 128 -3.31 -13.05 -12.75
C ALA A 128 -3.09 -13.69 -14.13
N PRO A 129 -3.05 -15.03 -14.24
CA PRO A 129 -2.80 -15.68 -15.52
C PRO A 129 -3.91 -15.32 -16.50
N SER A 130 -3.53 -14.81 -17.68
CA SER A 130 -4.48 -14.43 -18.71
C SER A 130 -5.44 -15.58 -19.04
N LYS A 131 -6.72 -15.27 -19.24
CA LYS A 131 -7.75 -16.26 -19.63
C LYS A 131 -7.32 -17.08 -20.84
N PHE A 132 -6.57 -16.47 -21.76
CA PHE A 132 -6.02 -17.14 -22.95
C PHE A 132 -4.88 -18.11 -22.62
N THR A 133 -4.00 -17.76 -21.66
CA THR A 133 -2.95 -18.65 -21.16
C THR A 133 -3.55 -19.84 -20.41
N VAL A 134 -4.58 -19.61 -19.57
CA VAL A 134 -5.32 -20.69 -18.90
C VAL A 134 -6.05 -21.59 -19.90
N PHE A 135 -6.62 -21.01 -20.97
CA PHE A 135 -7.25 -21.78 -22.04
C PHE A 135 -6.23 -22.63 -22.81
N LYS A 136 -5.08 -22.06 -23.19
CA LYS A 136 -3.98 -22.82 -23.82
C LYS A 136 -3.41 -23.88 -22.89
N GLN A 137 -3.26 -23.60 -21.61
CA GLN A 137 -2.81 -24.56 -20.61
C GLN A 137 -3.85 -25.69 -20.41
N ARG A 138 -5.15 -25.39 -20.49
CA ARG A 138 -6.21 -26.41 -20.53
C ARG A 138 -6.24 -27.21 -21.82
N ALA A 139 -5.89 -26.60 -22.96
CA ALA A 139 -5.75 -27.29 -24.24
C ALA A 139 -4.45 -28.13 -24.32
N ALA A 140 -3.41 -27.74 -23.56
CA ALA A 140 -2.14 -28.46 -23.43
C ALA A 140 -2.16 -29.49 -22.29
N ALA A 141 -3.06 -29.35 -21.31
CA ALA A 141 -3.38 -30.42 -20.38
C ALA A 141 -4.05 -31.55 -21.17
N PRO A 142 -3.61 -32.81 -21.06
CA PRO A 142 -4.12 -33.92 -21.84
C PRO A 142 -5.53 -34.31 -21.34
N ARG A 143 -6.53 -33.47 -21.63
CA ARG A 143 -7.96 -33.85 -21.56
C ARG A 143 -8.38 -34.48 -22.89
N ALA A 144 -7.67 -35.53 -23.20
CA ALA A 144 -8.03 -36.67 -24.00
C ALA A 144 -6.68 -37.31 -24.26
N GLN A 145 -6.45 -38.40 -23.56
CA GLN A 145 -5.80 -39.55 -24.14
C GLN A 145 -6.62 -39.96 -25.37
N GLN A 146 -6.61 -39.12 -26.42
CA GLN A 146 -6.98 -39.54 -27.75
C GLN A 146 -5.92 -40.56 -28.06
N GLN A 147 -6.38 -41.80 -28.08
CA GLN A 147 -5.60 -42.98 -28.34
C GLN A 147 -4.76 -42.73 -29.60
N THR A 148 -3.51 -42.31 -29.42
CA THR A 148 -2.44 -42.49 -30.40
C THR A 148 -1.94 -43.94 -30.36
N GLY A 149 -2.87 -44.87 -30.09
CA GLY A 149 -2.70 -46.30 -30.21
C GLY A 149 -3.77 -46.78 -31.21
N PRO A 150 -3.44 -47.74 -32.08
CA PRO A 150 -4.31 -48.12 -33.19
C PRO A 150 -5.72 -48.46 -32.69
N ASN A 151 -6.71 -47.91 -33.41
CA ASN A 151 -8.12 -48.07 -33.07
C ASN A 151 -8.46 -49.56 -32.95
N PRO A 152 -9.39 -49.97 -32.07
CA PRO A 152 -9.75 -51.38 -31.89
C PRO A 152 -10.20 -52.09 -33.18
N MET A 153 -10.72 -51.34 -34.17
CA MET A 153 -10.97 -51.86 -35.53
C MET A 153 -9.70 -52.23 -36.31
N GLN A 154 -8.61 -51.47 -36.16
CA GLN A 154 -7.32 -51.75 -36.80
C GLN A 154 -6.66 -52.99 -36.19
N LYS A 155 -6.70 -53.13 -34.85
CA LYS A 155 -6.22 -54.35 -34.16
C LYS A 155 -7.05 -55.60 -34.48
N ALA A 156 -8.34 -55.45 -34.81
CA ALA A 156 -9.19 -56.56 -35.19
C ALA A 156 -8.93 -57.03 -36.64
N GLN A 157 -8.52 -56.13 -37.53
CA GLN A 157 -8.12 -56.48 -38.89
C GLN A 157 -6.77 -57.22 -38.93
N GLU A 158 -5.83 -56.89 -38.04
CA GLU A 158 -4.55 -57.61 -37.90
C GLU A 158 -4.75 -59.08 -37.48
N LYS A 159 -5.79 -59.39 -36.69
CA LYS A 159 -6.11 -60.78 -36.29
C LYS A 159 -6.77 -61.63 -37.38
N LYS A 160 -7.22 -61.03 -38.50
CA LYS A 160 -7.79 -61.76 -39.63
C LYS A 160 -6.78 -62.10 -40.73
N GLY A 161 -5.52 -61.71 -40.55
CA GLY A 161 -4.41 -62.06 -41.43
C GLY A 161 -3.48 -63.10 -40.77
N PHE A 162 -4.02 -64.27 -40.43
CA PHE A 162 -3.27 -65.50 -40.18
C PHE A 162 -4.13 -66.69 -40.59
#